data_AF-A0A3M7T3Z2-F1
#
_entry.id   AF-A0A3M7T3Z2-F1
#
_cell.length_a   1.000
_cell.length_b   1.000
_cell.length_c   1.000
_cell.angle_alpha   90.00
_cell.angle_beta   90.00
_cell.angle_gamma   90.00
#
_symmetry.space_group_name_H-M   'P 1'
#
loop_
_entity.id
_entity.type
_entity.pdbx_description
1 polymer ?
#
loop_
_entity_poly.entity_id
_entity_poly.type
_entity_poly.pdbx_seq_one_letter_code
_entity_poly.pdbx_strand_id
1 'polypeptide(L)' 'MFSNEKIFTIDGGLNKQNDRVYAISRDEVDEIGGLFGVKKFPMSVMVWIGVTEFGCTKPHFVPKGSTMNTNY' A
#
# COMPACT_ATOMS: atom_id res chain seq x y z
N MET A 1 1.17 22.95 -10.52
CA MET A 1 0.91 21.52 -10.80
C MET A 1 1.82 20.70 -9.90
N PHE A 2 1.25 19.82 -9.08
CA PHE A 2 1.99 18.88 -8.25
C PHE A 2 1.95 17.50 -8.88
N SER A 3 2.98 16.68 -8.70
CA SER A 3 2.99 15.29 -9.16
C SER A 3 3.83 14.45 -8.22
N ASN A 4 3.47 13.18 -8.06
CA ASN A 4 4.23 12.27 -7.22
C ASN A 4 4.03 10.81 -7.64
N GLU A 5 5.03 9.96 -7.43
CA GLU A 5 4.87 8.51 -7.46
C GLU A 5 4.53 7.95 -6.07
N LYS A 6 3.63 6.97 -6.03
CA LYS A 6 3.34 6.20 -4.83
C LYS A 6 3.26 4.70 -5.14
N ILE A 7 3.89 3.90 -4.29
CA ILE A 7 3.79 2.44 -4.34
C ILE A 7 2.60 2.01 -3.47
N PHE A 8 1.66 1.28 -4.08
CA PHE A 8 0.57 0.59 -3.41
C PHE A 8 0.87 -0.89 -3.36
N THR A 9 0.71 -1.50 -2.19
CA THR A 9 1.11 -2.88 -1.95
C THR A 9 -0.10 -3.66 -1.45
N ILE A 10 -0.48 -4.72 -2.18
CA ILE A 10 -1.50 -5.69 -1.78
C ILE A 10 -0.85 -6.54 -0.70
N ASP A 11 -1.34 -6.45 0.53
CA ASP A 11 -0.69 -6.95 1.76
C ASP A 11 0.53 -6.11 2.19
N GLY A 12 0.43 -4.79 2.08
CA GLY A 12 1.42 -3.83 2.57
C GLY A 12 1.87 -4.17 3.98
N GLY A 13 3.20 -4.22 4.17
CA GLY A 13 3.84 -4.69 5.40
C GLY A 13 3.12 -4.19 6.66
N LEU A 14 2.75 -5.16 7.50
CA LEU A 14 2.05 -5.05 8.78
C LEU A 14 2.03 -3.61 9.33
N ASN A 15 1.00 -2.83 9.00
CA ASN A 15 0.65 -1.73 9.88
C ASN A 15 0.06 -2.39 11.12
N LYS A 16 0.89 -2.63 12.15
CA LYS A 16 0.50 -3.26 13.43
C LYS A 16 -0.70 -2.59 14.11
N GLN A 17 -1.11 -1.40 13.64
CA GLN A 17 -2.29 -0.70 14.09
C GLN A 17 -3.59 -1.18 13.42
N ASN A 18 -3.54 -1.76 12.22
CA ASN A 18 -4.71 -2.26 11.50
C ASN A 18 -5.20 -3.63 12.01
N ASP A 19 -4.36 -4.36 12.75
CA ASP A 19 -4.72 -5.66 13.35
C ASP A 19 -5.17 -5.52 14.82
N ARG A 20 -5.48 -4.29 15.26
CA ARG A 20 -6.00 -4.06 16.62
C ARG A 20 -7.45 -4.51 16.69
N VAL A 21 -7.64 -5.70 17.25
CA VAL A 21 -8.96 -6.20 17.63
C VAL A 21 -9.26 -5.75 19.06
N TYR A 22 -10.44 -5.18 19.31
CA TYR A 22 -10.94 -4.98 20.66
C TYR A 22 -11.43 -6.33 21.18
N ALA A 23 -10.78 -6.85 22.22
CA ALA A 23 -11.13 -8.10 22.86
C ALA A 23 -11.00 -7.97 24.38
N ILE A 24 -11.79 -8.75 25.11
CA ILE A 24 -11.83 -8.75 26.57
C ILE A 24 -10.74 -9.68 27.13
N SER A 25 -10.39 -10.74 26.40
CA SER A 25 -9.33 -11.68 26.78
C SER A 25 -8.44 -12.08 25.59
N ARG A 26 -7.32 -12.74 25.89
CA ARG A 26 -6.41 -13.25 24.85
C ARG A 26 -7.01 -14.42 24.09
N ASP A 27 -7.76 -15.27 24.78
CA ASP A 27 -8.40 -16.45 24.19
C ASP A 27 -9.41 -16.05 23.09
N GLU A 28 -10.14 -14.94 23.30
CA GLU A 28 -11.07 -14.37 22.31
C GLU A 28 -10.34 -13.88 21.04
N VAL A 29 -9.13 -13.33 21.18
CA VAL A 29 -8.31 -12.87 20.04
C VAL A 29 -7.85 -14.05 19.18
N ASP A 30 -7.49 -15.16 19.83
CA ASP A 30 -7.02 -16.35 19.13
C ASP A 30 -8.16 -17.05 18.37
N GLU A 31 -9.41 -16.98 18.87
CA GLU A 31 -10.61 -17.46 18.16
C GLU A 31 -11.02 -16.59 16.97
N ILE A 32 -10.82 -15.27 17.04
CA ILE A 32 -11.23 -14.31 15.99
C ILE A 32 -10.29 -14.34 14.76
N GLY A 33 -9.10 -14.92 14.88
CA GLY A 33 -8.20 -15.12 13.74
C GLY A 33 -6.71 -15.03 14.05
N GLY A 34 -6.33 -14.69 15.28
CA GLY A 34 -4.92 -14.68 15.70
C GLY A 34 -4.02 -13.74 14.88
N LEU A 35 -2.70 -13.95 14.99
CA LEU A 35 -1.68 -13.17 14.26
C LEU A 35 -1.41 -13.80 12.89
N PHE A 36 -1.78 -13.09 11.81
CA PHE A 36 -1.49 -13.53 10.44
C PHE A 36 -0.06 -13.20 10.02
N GLY A 37 0.68 -14.22 9.56
CA GLY A 37 1.99 -14.04 8.95
C GLY A 37 1.86 -13.46 7.54
N VAL A 38 2.25 -12.20 7.35
CA VAL A 38 2.19 -11.52 6.04
C VAL A 38 3.40 -11.89 5.17
N LYS A 39 3.21 -12.00 3.84
CA LYS A 39 4.33 -12.23 2.90
C LYS A 39 5.34 -11.08 2.95
N LYS A 40 6.63 -11.41 3.10
CA LYS A 40 7.75 -10.46 3.14
C LYS A 40 7.89 -9.59 1.88
N PHE A 41 7.36 -10.06 0.74
CA PHE A 41 7.38 -9.37 -0.55
C PHE A 41 6.00 -9.39 -1.20
N PRO A 42 5.10 -8.49 -0.79
CA PRO A 42 3.76 -8.48 -1.32
C PRO A 42 3.74 -7.93 -2.75
N MET A 43 2.68 -8.23 -3.50
CA MET A 43 2.52 -7.66 -4.84
C MET A 43 2.31 -6.16 -4.72
N SER A 44 3.11 -5.37 -5.43
CA SER A 44 3.01 -3.91 -5.42
C SER A 44 2.87 -3.33 -6.82
N VAL A 45 2.20 -2.18 -6.90
CA VAL A 45 2.02 -1.37 -8.09
C VAL A 45 2.45 0.06 -7.80
N MET A 46 3.27 0.63 -8.67
CA MET A 46 3.64 2.04 -8.59
C MET A 46 2.67 2.85 -9.46
N VAL A 47 2.15 3.94 -8.89
CA VAL A 47 1.19 4.81 -9.55
C VAL A 47 1.72 6.24 -9.50
N TRP A 48 1.71 6.90 -10.65
CA TRP A 48 1.97 8.33 -10.77
C TRP A 48 0.66 9.08 -10.98
N ILE A 49 0.46 10.17 -10.25
CA ILE A 49 -0.68 11.09 -10.41
C ILE A 49 -0.16 12.52 -10.36
N GLY A 50 -0.60 13.34 -11.31
CA GLY A 50 -0.50 14.79 -11.27
C GLY A 50 -1.78 15.41 -10.70
N VAL A 51 -1.65 16.47 -9.91
CA VAL A 51 -2.75 17.24 -9.33
C VAL A 51 -2.58 18.72 -9.67
N THR A 52 -3.66 19.33 -10.12
CA THR A 52 -3.76 20.77 -10.43
C THR A 52 -4.94 21.37 -9.67
N GLU A 53 -5.09 22.69 -9.71
CA GLU A 53 -6.29 23.35 -9.17
C GLU A 53 -7.60 22.87 -9.82
N PHE A 54 -7.53 22.38 -11.07
CA PHE A 54 -8.67 21.86 -11.83
C PHE A 54 -8.91 20.35 -11.64
N GLY A 55 -8.10 19.69 -10.79
CA GLY A 55 -8.26 18.28 -10.46
C GLY A 55 -7.05 17.41 -10.80
N CYS A 56 -7.28 16.10 -10.77
CA CYS A 56 -6.25 15.07 -10.92
C CYS A 56 -6.13 14.58 -12.37
N THR A 57 -4.91 14.23 -12.78
CA THR A 57 -4.68 13.51 -14.04
C THR A 57 -5.20 12.08 -13.94
N LYS A 58 -5.36 11.43 -15.10
CA LYS A 58 -5.54 9.97 -15.12
C LYS A 58 -4.34 9.30 -14.43
N PRO A 59 -4.55 8.33 -13.53
CA PRO A 59 -3.46 7.60 -12.92
C PRO A 59 -2.63 6.86 -13.97
N HIS A 60 -1.32 6.99 -13.88
CA HIS A 60 -0.39 6.21 -14.71
C HIS A 60 0.19 5.06 -13.88
N PHE A 61 -0.08 3.84 -14.32
CA PHE A 61 0.43 2.63 -13.68
C PHE A 61 1.80 2.28 -14.27
N VAL A 62 2.83 2.39 -13.43
CA VAL A 62 4.21 2.10 -13.82
C VAL A 62 4.40 0.58 -13.86
N PRO A 63 4.87 0.00 -14.99
CA PRO A 63 5.12 -1.43 -15.10
C PRO A 63 6.07 -1.94 -14.01
N LYS A 64 5.84 -3.18 -13.55
CA LYS A 64 6.72 -3.80 -12.56
C LYS A 64 8.12 -4.00 -13.14
N GLY A 65 9.14 -3.48 -12.47
CA GLY A 65 10.54 -3.62 -12.86
C GLY A 65 11.08 -2.50 -13.77
N SER A 66 10.27 -1.49 -14.11
CA SER A 66 10.79 -0.28 -14.77
C SER A 66 11.35 0.71 -13.75
N THR A 67 12.55 1.21 -14.01
CA THR A 67 13.14 2.36 -13.30
C THR A 67 12.73 3.63 -14.03
N MET A 68 12.18 4.62 -13.32
CA MET A 68 11.93 5.93 -13.91
C MET A 68 13.27 6.67 -14.04
N ASN A 69 13.89 6.51 -15.20
CA ASN A 69 15.12 7.22 -15.55
C ASN A 69 14.76 8.53 -16.26
N THR A 70 15.38 9.62 -15.85
CA THR A 70 15.40 10.86 -16.63
C THR A 70 16.34 10.65 -17.81
N ASN A 71 15.78 10.55 -19.03
CA ASN A 71 16.57 10.66 -20.25
C ASN A 71 16.89 12.14 -20.46
N TYR A 72 18.05 12.59 -19.94
CA TYR A 72 18.71 13.82 -20.36
C TYR A 72 19.92 13.45 -21.21
#